data_AF-A0A9P0PSE6-F1
#
_entry.id   AF-A0A9P0PSE6-F1
#
_cell.length_a   1.000
_cell.length_b   1.000
_cell.length_c   1.000
_cell.angle_alpha   90.00
_cell.angle_beta   90.00
_cell.angle_gamma   90.00
#
_symmetry.space_group_name_H-M   'P 1'
#
loop_
_entity.id
_entity.type
_entity.pdbx_description
1 polymer ?
#
loop_
_entity_poly.entity_id
_entity_poly.type
_entity_poly.pdbx_seq_one_letter_code
_entity_poly.pdbx_strand_id
1 'polypeptide(L)'
;MISGCFSIGKIGDSEIFRITQTQFVPLHYPQNEDRIVEVRKLLNSGTFYFTWQSGTASGTPIDLTLCAQRRSKTSTTDHRFFWNRMLHIHLIRYGVDCQSWLVKAMCGSVEMRTVYVGSKKALAAIISRLSCERAGTRFNVRGTNDEGHVANFVETEQMVYLDNEITSYLQTRGSVPLFWEQPGVQVGNLITVAK
;
A
#
# COMPACT_ATOMS: atom_id res chain seq x y z
N MET A 1 -2.06 16.45 -4.04
CA MET A 1 -0.60 16.58 -4.00
C MET A 1 -0.11 16.22 -2.60
N ILE A 2 1.02 15.51 -2.48
CA ILE A 2 1.68 15.27 -1.19
C ILE A 2 2.43 16.56 -0.83
N SER A 3 2.07 17.19 0.29
CA SER A 3 2.68 18.44 0.75
C SER A 3 3.59 18.23 1.97
N GLY A 4 3.48 17.08 2.63
CA GLY A 4 4.33 16.69 3.75
C GLY A 4 4.51 15.18 3.80
N CYS A 5 5.73 14.75 4.09
CA CYS A 5 6.09 13.35 4.29
C CYS A 5 7.26 13.24 5.28
N PHE A 6 7.50 12.02 5.77
CA PHE A 6 8.58 11.71 6.71
C PHE A 6 9.34 10.48 6.24
N SER A 7 10.67 10.54 6.19
CA SER A 7 11.51 9.40 5.84
C SER A 7 11.53 8.36 6.96
N ILE A 8 11.19 7.11 6.63
CA ILE A 8 11.15 5.98 7.56
C ILE A 8 12.48 5.21 7.53
N GLY A 9 13.20 5.29 6.43
CA GLY A 9 14.46 4.58 6.24
C GLY A 9 14.75 4.33 4.77
N LYS A 10 15.91 3.73 4.51
CA LYS A 10 16.41 3.45 3.16
C LYS A 10 16.59 1.94 2.98
N ILE A 11 16.18 1.44 1.82
CA ILE A 11 16.47 0.09 1.34
C ILE A 11 17.28 0.24 0.04
N GLY A 12 18.55 -0.17 0.06
CA GLY A 12 19.46 0.09 -1.06
C GLY A 12 19.55 1.59 -1.35
N ASP A 13 19.17 1.99 -2.57
CA ASP A 13 19.13 3.39 -3.00
C ASP A 13 17.76 4.07 -2.91
N SER A 14 16.74 3.32 -2.48
CA SER A 14 15.39 3.83 -2.36
C SER A 14 15.10 4.25 -0.93
N GLU A 15 14.73 5.52 -0.76
CA GLU A 15 14.23 6.04 0.50
C GLU A 15 12.71 5.84 0.57
N ILE A 16 12.23 5.36 1.71
CA ILE A 16 10.81 5.11 1.95
C ILE A 16 10.25 6.25 2.78
N PHE A 17 9.20 6.88 2.26
CA PHE A 17 8.52 8.00 2.89
C PHE A 17 7.12 7.60 3.32
N ARG A 18 6.73 8.03 4.53
CA ARG A 18 5.35 8.02 5.00
C ARG A 18 4.69 9.36 4.68
N ILE A 19 3.52 9.33 4.06
CA ILE A 19 2.73 10.53 3.79
C ILE A 19 2.14 11.05 5.11
N THR A 20 2.34 12.35 5.38
CA THR A 20 1.82 13.00 6.59
C THR A 20 0.83 14.11 6.27
N GLN A 21 0.97 14.76 5.11
CA GLN A 21 0.10 15.86 4.70
C GLN A 21 -0.15 15.85 3.20
N THR A 22 -1.38 16.21 2.83
CA THR A 22 -1.85 16.32 1.46
C THR A 22 -2.61 17.62 1.23
N GLN A 23 -2.41 18.19 0.05
CA GLN A 23 -3.11 19.36 -0.47
C GLN A 23 -3.99 18.95 -1.66
N PHE A 24 -5.25 19.39 -1.65
CA PHE A 24 -6.21 19.19 -2.74
C PHE A 24 -6.32 20.51 -3.50
N VAL A 25 -6.23 20.43 -4.83
CA VAL A 25 -6.31 21.60 -5.71
C VAL A 25 -7.58 21.45 -6.54
N PRO A 26 -8.59 22.29 -6.33
CA PRO A 26 -9.84 22.27 -7.09
C PRO A 26 -9.61 22.80 -8.51
N LEU A 27 -10.27 22.19 -9.50
CA LEU A 27 -10.32 22.71 -10.87
C LEU A 27 -11.66 23.39 -11.20
N HIS A 28 -12.67 23.25 -10.33
CA HIS A 28 -14.01 23.81 -10.53
C HIS A 28 -14.64 24.27 -9.21
N TYR A 29 -15.56 25.23 -9.27
CA TYR A 29 -16.29 25.80 -8.13
C TYR A 29 -17.80 25.82 -8.43
N PRO A 30 -18.69 25.59 -7.44
CA PRO A 30 -18.45 25.45 -6.00
C PRO A 30 -17.97 24.05 -5.59
N GLN A 31 -17.24 23.97 -4.47
CA GLN A 31 -16.67 22.73 -3.96
C GLN A 31 -17.61 21.99 -3.00
N ASN A 32 -17.51 20.66 -2.98
CA ASN A 32 -18.10 19.82 -1.94
C ASN A 32 -17.05 19.59 -0.83
N GLU A 33 -16.89 20.57 0.05
CA GLU A 33 -15.86 20.61 1.09
C GLU A 33 -15.91 19.39 2.03
N ASP A 34 -17.11 18.93 2.43
CA ASP A 34 -17.28 17.83 3.39
C ASP A 34 -16.64 16.53 2.92
N ARG A 35 -16.83 16.16 1.64
CA ARG A 35 -16.23 14.93 1.09
C ARG A 35 -14.71 15.04 0.99
N ILE A 36 -14.19 16.22 0.67
CA ILE A 36 -12.75 16.46 0.56
C ILE A 36 -12.07 16.32 1.93
N VAL A 37 -12.73 16.79 3.00
CA VAL A 37 -12.22 16.68 4.37
C VAL A 37 -12.00 15.22 4.77
N GLU A 38 -12.95 14.31 4.50
CA GLU A 38 -12.81 12.90 4.85
C GLU A 38 -11.73 12.18 4.04
N VAL A 39 -11.62 12.46 2.73
CA VAL A 39 -10.53 11.90 1.91
C VAL A 39 -9.17 12.42 2.38
N ARG A 40 -9.08 13.69 2.76
CA ARG A 40 -7.84 14.27 3.32
C ARG A 40 -7.46 13.62 4.65
N LYS A 41 -8.42 13.39 5.55
CA LYS A 41 -8.20 12.66 6.80
C LYS A 41 -7.66 11.25 6.52
N LEU A 42 -8.23 10.54 5.56
CA LEU A 42 -7.75 9.22 5.15
C LEU A 42 -6.31 9.28 4.67
N LEU A 43 -6.00 10.12 3.68
CA LEU A 43 -4.64 10.21 3.11
C LEU A 43 -3.58 10.64 4.13
N ASN A 44 -3.96 11.42 5.13
CA ASN A 44 -3.08 11.90 6.20
C ASN A 44 -3.09 10.99 7.45
N SER A 45 -3.71 9.81 7.38
CA SER A 45 -3.80 8.86 8.51
C SER A 45 -2.45 8.24 8.92
N GLY A 46 -1.40 8.42 8.10
CA GLY A 46 -0.08 7.84 8.34
C GLY A 46 0.07 6.39 7.88
N THR A 47 -0.90 5.84 7.16
CA THR A 47 -0.85 4.47 6.62
C THR A 47 -0.40 4.39 5.17
N PHE A 48 -0.05 5.52 4.55
CA PHE A 48 0.36 5.58 3.15
C PHE A 48 1.86 5.83 3.02
N TYR A 49 2.49 5.01 2.19
CA TYR A 49 3.92 5.02 1.97
C TYR A 49 4.25 5.05 0.49
N PHE A 50 5.34 5.70 0.13
CA PHE A 50 5.90 5.69 -1.21
C PHE A 50 7.42 5.65 -1.15
N THR A 51 8.04 5.32 -2.27
CA THR A 51 9.49 5.38 -2.44
C THR A 51 9.88 6.57 -3.28
N TRP A 52 11.02 7.13 -2.94
CA TRP A 52 11.67 8.15 -3.75
C TRP A 52 13.18 7.92 -3.76
N GLN A 53 13.84 8.49 -4.75
CA GLN A 53 15.28 8.39 -4.92
C GLN A 53 15.86 9.79 -5.06
N SER A 54 16.91 10.05 -4.28
CA SER A 54 17.64 11.33 -4.37
C SER A 54 18.55 11.34 -5.60
N GLY A 55 18.70 12.50 -6.22
CA GLY A 55 19.05 12.73 -7.63
C GLY A 55 20.45 12.35 -8.12
N THR A 56 21.17 11.45 -7.45
CA THR A 56 22.50 10.98 -7.89
C THR A 56 22.61 9.46 -8.07
N ALA A 57 21.61 8.69 -7.62
CA ALA A 57 21.65 7.23 -7.77
C ALA A 57 21.13 6.81 -9.16
N SER A 58 21.76 5.81 -9.78
CA SER A 58 21.30 5.19 -11.03
C SER A 58 20.30 4.08 -10.75
N GLY A 59 19.06 4.21 -11.23
CA GLY A 59 18.04 3.16 -11.13
C GLY A 59 16.64 3.70 -10.89
N THR A 60 15.65 2.81 -10.97
CA THR A 60 14.27 3.10 -10.56
C THR A 60 14.10 2.83 -9.07
N PRO A 61 13.39 3.69 -8.32
CA PRO A 61 13.06 3.41 -6.93
C PRO A 61 12.38 2.05 -6.79
N ILE A 62 12.62 1.38 -5.67
CA ILE A 62 11.95 0.14 -5.29
C ILE A 62 10.44 0.33 -5.37
N ASP A 63 9.75 -0.60 -6.04
CA ASP A 63 8.29 -0.62 -6.04
C ASP A 63 7.78 -1.28 -4.74
N LEU A 64 7.17 -0.48 -3.85
CA LEU A 64 6.59 -0.96 -2.59
C LEU A 64 5.39 -1.88 -2.79
N THR A 65 4.83 -1.98 -4.00
CA THR A 65 3.76 -2.94 -4.28
C THR A 65 4.30 -4.36 -4.40
N LEU A 66 5.61 -4.54 -4.60
CA LEU A 66 6.23 -5.84 -4.81
C LEU A 66 7.00 -6.30 -3.57
N CYS A 67 6.70 -7.52 -3.12
CA CYS A 67 7.60 -8.25 -2.23
C CYS A 67 8.92 -8.60 -2.94
N ALA A 68 9.99 -8.83 -2.18
CA ALA A 68 11.30 -9.17 -2.72
C ALA A 68 11.26 -10.39 -3.66
N GLN A 69 10.47 -11.41 -3.30
CA GLN A 69 10.31 -12.62 -4.09
C GLN A 69 9.62 -12.39 -5.45
N ARG A 70 8.71 -11.40 -5.55
CA ARG A 70 8.10 -11.01 -6.83
C ARG A 70 9.01 -10.09 -7.63
N ARG A 71 9.71 -9.17 -6.96
CA ARG A 71 10.66 -8.24 -7.58
C ARG A 71 11.81 -8.97 -8.28
N SER A 72 12.23 -10.13 -7.79
CA SER A 72 13.24 -10.95 -8.47
C SER A 72 12.73 -11.61 -9.76
N LYS A 73 11.41 -11.69 -9.96
CA LYS A 73 10.78 -12.34 -11.11
C LYS A 73 10.22 -11.35 -12.12
N THR A 74 9.81 -10.17 -11.67
CA THR A 74 9.16 -9.16 -12.52
C THR A 74 9.34 -7.74 -11.96
N SER A 75 9.35 -6.78 -12.88
CA SER A 75 9.31 -5.34 -12.57
C SER A 75 7.90 -4.74 -12.72
N THR A 76 6.89 -5.56 -13.03
CA THR A 76 5.51 -5.10 -13.17
C THR A 76 4.91 -4.79 -11.81
N THR A 77 4.44 -3.56 -11.62
CA THR A 77 3.72 -3.11 -10.42
C THR A 77 2.55 -4.03 -10.09
N ASP A 78 2.43 -4.42 -8.82
CA ASP A 78 1.30 -5.22 -8.36
C ASP A 78 0.10 -4.31 -8.09
N HIS A 79 -0.89 -4.37 -8.99
CA HIS A 79 -2.10 -3.55 -8.89
C HIS A 79 -2.88 -3.78 -7.61
N ARG A 80 -2.73 -4.93 -6.96
CA ARG A 80 -3.38 -5.22 -5.67
C ARG A 80 -2.96 -4.21 -4.62
N PHE A 81 -1.72 -3.74 -4.63
CA PHE A 81 -1.17 -2.86 -3.59
C PHE A 81 -0.91 -1.43 -4.08
N PHE A 82 -1.28 -1.11 -5.33
CA PHE A 82 -1.14 0.22 -5.90
C PHE A 82 -2.39 1.08 -5.60
N TRP A 83 -2.44 1.62 -4.38
CA TRP A 83 -3.67 2.20 -3.84
C TRP A 83 -4.21 3.39 -4.64
N ASN A 84 -3.36 4.34 -5.06
CA ASN A 84 -3.79 5.52 -5.82
C ASN A 84 -3.88 5.28 -7.33
N ARG A 85 -3.93 4.03 -7.78
CA ARG A 85 -4.04 3.67 -9.21
C ARG A 85 -5.23 4.34 -9.88
N MET A 86 -6.38 4.34 -9.22
CA MET A 86 -7.62 4.88 -9.82
C MET A 86 -7.66 6.40 -9.87
N LEU A 87 -6.80 7.10 -9.11
CA LEU A 87 -6.81 8.57 -9.07
C LEU A 87 -6.30 9.22 -10.36
N HIS A 88 -5.54 8.49 -11.19
CA HIS A 88 -4.95 9.02 -12.43
C HIS A 88 -5.36 8.22 -13.67
N ILE A 89 -6.29 7.27 -13.55
CA ILE A 89 -6.75 6.44 -14.67
C ILE A 89 -7.34 7.28 -15.81
N HIS A 90 -8.00 8.39 -15.48
CA HIS A 90 -8.55 9.30 -16.48
C HIS A 90 -7.44 9.97 -17.30
N LEU A 91 -6.34 10.39 -16.67
CA LEU A 91 -5.20 10.99 -17.37
C LEU A 91 -4.59 10.01 -18.38
N ILE A 92 -4.39 8.76 -17.97
CA ILE A 92 -3.90 7.70 -18.85
C ILE A 92 -4.87 7.46 -20.02
N ARG A 93 -6.19 7.43 -19.77
CA ARG A 93 -7.20 7.26 -20.83
C ARG A 93 -7.19 8.39 -21.86
N TYR A 94 -6.76 9.58 -21.47
CA TYR A 94 -6.56 10.73 -22.36
C TYR A 94 -5.13 10.80 -22.94
N GLY A 95 -4.32 9.75 -22.81
CA GLY A 95 -2.99 9.67 -23.40
C GLY A 95 -1.90 10.45 -22.64
N VAL A 96 -2.18 10.90 -21.40
CA VAL A 96 -1.19 11.58 -20.57
C VAL A 96 -0.30 10.53 -19.90
N ASP A 97 0.98 10.51 -20.26
CA ASP A 97 1.97 9.70 -19.57
C ASP A 97 2.23 10.26 -18.16
N CYS A 98 1.90 9.46 -17.16
CA CYS A 98 2.06 9.80 -15.76
C CYS A 98 3.34 9.22 -15.14
N GLN A 99 4.08 8.36 -15.84
CA GLN A 99 5.17 7.56 -15.24
C GLN A 99 6.27 8.39 -14.57
N SER A 100 6.55 9.59 -15.09
CA SER A 100 7.65 10.44 -14.61
C SER A 100 7.36 11.20 -13.32
N TRP A 101 6.10 11.44 -12.98
CA TRP A 101 5.71 12.28 -11.83
C TRP A 101 4.70 11.59 -10.89
N LEU A 102 4.15 10.46 -11.30
CA LEU A 102 3.20 9.70 -10.49
C LEU A 102 3.90 8.96 -9.37
N VAL A 103 3.57 9.36 -8.15
CA VAL A 103 3.98 8.65 -6.95
C VAL A 103 3.11 7.41 -6.77
N LYS A 104 3.73 6.22 -6.69
CA LYS A 104 3.02 4.97 -6.35
C LYS A 104 2.86 4.86 -4.84
N ALA A 105 1.64 5.04 -4.35
CA ALA A 105 1.34 4.93 -2.93
C ALA A 105 0.87 3.51 -2.59
N MET A 106 1.47 2.94 -1.55
CA MET A 106 1.08 1.69 -0.91
C MET A 106 0.39 2.01 0.43
N CYS A 107 -0.72 1.33 0.71
CA CYS A 107 -1.44 1.42 1.98
C CYS A 107 -1.05 0.25 2.89
N GLY A 108 -0.73 0.52 4.15
CA GLY A 108 -0.39 -0.51 5.13
C GLY A 108 0.57 0.02 6.20
N SER A 109 1.68 -0.68 6.41
CA SER A 109 2.70 -0.30 7.41
C SER A 109 4.10 -0.64 6.92
N VAL A 110 5.06 0.23 7.26
CA VAL A 110 6.49 -0.01 7.05
C VAL A 110 7.21 0.27 8.36
N GLU A 111 7.94 -0.73 8.86
CA GLU A 111 8.79 -0.61 10.03
C GLU A 111 10.19 -1.12 9.70
N MET A 112 11.20 -0.37 10.12
CA MET A 112 12.60 -0.65 9.79
C MET A 112 13.49 -0.41 11.01
N ARG A 113 14.39 -1.35 11.28
CA ARG A 113 15.35 -1.26 12.39
C ARG A 113 16.71 -1.78 11.96
N THR A 114 17.76 -1.06 12.33
CA THR A 114 19.12 -1.59 12.29
C THR A 114 19.25 -2.63 13.40
N VAL A 115 19.75 -3.82 13.06
CA VAL A 115 20.04 -4.91 13.98
C VAL A 115 21.50 -5.34 13.80
N TYR A 116 22.07 -5.99 14.82
CA TYR A 116 23.45 -6.49 14.76
C TYR A 116 23.44 -8.01 14.88
N VAL A 117 24.10 -8.69 13.95
CA VAL A 117 24.26 -10.15 13.93
C VAL A 117 25.76 -10.44 14.09
N GLY A 118 26.18 -10.70 15.32
CA GLY A 118 27.59 -10.70 15.67
C GLY A 118 28.21 -9.32 15.46
N SER A 119 29.27 -9.24 14.66
CA SER A 119 29.92 -7.97 14.28
C SER A 119 29.29 -7.29 13.05
N LYS A 120 28.32 -7.93 12.39
CA LYS A 120 27.74 -7.42 11.16
C LYS A 120 26.51 -6.55 11.44
N LYS A 121 26.43 -5.41 10.76
CA LYS A 121 25.24 -4.54 10.76
C LYS A 121 24.26 -5.06 9.71
N ALA A 122 23.04 -5.35 10.12
CA ALA A 122 21.95 -5.75 9.25
C ALA A 122 20.76 -4.78 9.37
N LEU A 123 19.88 -4.77 8.38
CA LEU A 123 18.63 -4.03 8.39
C LEU A 123 17.48 -5.02 8.40
N ALA A 124 16.72 -5.03 9.50
CA ALA A 124 15.46 -5.75 9.59
C ALA A 124 14.32 -4.81 9.18
N ALA A 125 13.44 -5.26 8.29
CA ALA A 125 12.28 -4.52 7.84
C ALA A 125 11.04 -5.40 7.86
N ILE A 126 9.90 -4.84 8.26
CA ILE A 126 8.58 -5.46 8.13
C ILE A 126 7.72 -4.53 7.30
N ILE A 127 7.22 -5.02 6.17
CA ILE A 127 6.32 -4.29 5.28
C ILE A 127 5.01 -5.06 5.19
N SER A 128 3.91 -4.44 5.62
CA SER A 128 2.56 -4.94 5.40
C SER A 128 1.87 -4.10 4.33
N ARG A 129 1.32 -4.76 3.31
CA ARG A 129 0.64 -4.12 2.17
C ARG A 129 -0.81 -4.56 2.15
N LEU A 130 -1.73 -3.62 2.22
CA LEU A 130 -3.18 -3.84 2.15
C LEU A 130 -3.65 -3.76 0.70
N SER A 131 -4.35 -4.81 0.24
CA SER A 131 -4.92 -4.82 -1.11
C SER A 131 -6.04 -3.80 -1.25
N CYS A 132 -6.05 -3.08 -2.38
CA CYS A 132 -7.10 -2.14 -2.75
C CYS A 132 -8.21 -2.76 -3.62
N GLU A 133 -8.13 -4.04 -4.00
CA GLU A 133 -9.15 -4.70 -4.83
C GLU A 133 -10.49 -4.89 -4.08
N ARG A 134 -10.42 -5.12 -2.77
CA ARG A 134 -11.59 -5.26 -1.90
C ARG A 134 -11.32 -4.69 -0.50
N ALA A 135 -10.86 -3.44 -0.46
CA ALA A 135 -10.67 -2.71 0.79
C ALA A 135 -12.02 -2.23 1.36
N GLY A 136 -12.20 -2.35 2.67
CA GLY A 136 -13.39 -1.83 3.33
C GLY A 136 -13.43 -2.14 4.82
N THR A 137 -14.28 -1.44 5.55
CA THR A 137 -14.34 -1.59 7.01
C THR A 137 -14.84 -3.00 7.39
N ARG A 138 -14.38 -3.50 8.54
CA ARG A 138 -14.60 -4.87 9.05
C ARG A 138 -16.07 -5.30 9.13
N PHE A 139 -17.01 -4.36 9.18
CA PHE A 139 -18.45 -4.62 9.24
C PHE A 139 -19.17 -4.40 7.92
N ASN A 140 -18.52 -3.77 6.94
CA ASN A 140 -19.14 -3.45 5.65
C ASN A 140 -18.66 -4.39 4.54
N VAL A 141 -17.44 -4.95 4.64
CA VAL A 141 -16.86 -5.75 3.57
C VAL A 141 -16.24 -7.02 4.14
N ARG A 142 -16.81 -8.17 3.74
CA ARG A 142 -16.35 -9.52 4.10
C ARG A 142 -16.44 -10.45 2.91
N GLY A 143 -15.86 -11.64 3.08
CA GLY A 143 -15.88 -12.69 2.07
C GLY A 143 -15.09 -12.36 0.81
N THR A 144 -15.41 -13.08 -0.26
CA THR A 144 -14.89 -12.86 -1.61
C THR A 144 -15.90 -12.07 -2.46
N ASN A 145 -15.43 -11.39 -3.51
CA ASN A 145 -16.30 -10.91 -4.59
C ASN A 145 -16.30 -11.89 -5.77
N ASP A 146 -17.05 -11.55 -6.83
CA ASP A 146 -17.20 -12.37 -8.06
C ASP A 146 -15.89 -12.58 -8.82
N GLU A 147 -14.90 -11.70 -8.60
CA GLU A 147 -13.56 -11.80 -9.19
C GLU A 147 -12.59 -12.65 -8.33
N GLY A 148 -13.03 -13.15 -7.17
CA GLY A 148 -12.21 -13.98 -6.27
C GLY A 148 -11.35 -13.18 -5.28
N HIS A 149 -11.50 -11.86 -5.21
CA HIS A 149 -10.76 -11.00 -4.29
C HIS A 149 -11.37 -11.06 -2.90
N VAL A 150 -10.60 -11.56 -1.92
CA VAL A 150 -11.04 -11.56 -0.52
C VAL A 150 -10.91 -10.18 0.12
N ALA A 151 -11.90 -9.83 0.94
CA ALA A 151 -11.90 -8.56 1.64
C ALA A 151 -10.73 -8.44 2.62
N ASN A 152 -10.13 -7.24 2.70
CA ASN A 152 -9.02 -6.94 3.61
C ASN A 152 -7.81 -7.87 3.47
N PHE A 153 -7.48 -8.27 2.24
CA PHE A 153 -6.28 -9.03 1.95
C PHE A 153 -5.01 -8.22 2.24
N VAL A 154 -4.07 -8.80 2.97
CA VAL A 154 -2.79 -8.20 3.38
C VAL A 154 -1.67 -9.18 3.11
N GLU A 155 -0.57 -8.66 2.55
CA GLU A 155 0.73 -9.33 2.52
C GLU A 155 1.67 -8.66 3.52
N THR A 156 2.11 -9.40 4.54
CA THR A 156 3.14 -8.98 5.49
C THR A 156 4.45 -9.68 5.16
N GLU A 157 5.48 -8.92 4.87
CA GLU A 157 6.79 -9.41 4.52
C GLU A 157 7.82 -8.97 5.54
N GLN A 158 8.50 -9.95 6.13
CA GLN A 158 9.68 -9.75 6.96
C GLN A 158 10.92 -9.91 6.09
N MET A 159 11.79 -8.90 6.11
CA MET A 159 13.03 -8.88 5.36
C MET A 159 14.21 -8.65 6.30
N VAL A 160 15.32 -9.31 6.01
CA VAL A 160 16.63 -9.02 6.61
C VAL A 160 17.61 -8.77 5.48
N TYR A 161 18.18 -7.57 5.46
CA TYR A 161 19.27 -7.20 4.56
C TYR A 161 20.57 -7.29 5.33
N LEU A 162 21.52 -8.07 4.81
CA LEU A 162 22.84 -8.23 5.39
C LEU A 162 23.85 -8.27 4.24
N ASP A 163 24.82 -7.36 4.27
CA ASP A 163 25.77 -7.16 3.17
C ASP A 163 25.02 -6.97 1.83
N ASN A 164 25.22 -7.86 0.85
CA ASN A 164 24.52 -7.84 -0.46
C ASN A 164 23.39 -8.87 -0.56
N GLU A 165 23.05 -9.53 0.56
CA GLU A 165 22.03 -10.56 0.59
C GLU A 165 20.74 -10.07 1.24
N ILE A 166 19.62 -10.66 0.79
CA ILE A 166 18.29 -10.43 1.33
C ILE A 166 17.63 -11.77 1.62
N THR A 167 17.14 -11.92 2.85
CA THR A 167 16.16 -12.96 3.20
C THR A 167 14.79 -12.32 3.28
N SER A 168 13.77 -12.94 2.68
CA SER A 168 12.39 -12.47 2.68
C SER A 168 11.42 -13.60 3.00
N TYR A 169 10.59 -13.38 4.02
CA TYR A 169 9.53 -14.27 4.45
C TYR A 169 8.18 -13.56 4.34
N LEU A 170 7.24 -14.17 3.62
CA LEU A 170 5.93 -13.59 3.31
C LEU A 170 4.82 -14.36 4.05
N GLN A 171 3.92 -13.62 4.70
CA GLN A 171 2.68 -14.14 5.27
C GLN A 171 1.49 -13.39 4.69
N THR A 172 0.41 -14.11 4.42
CA THR A 172 -0.84 -13.53 3.91
C THR A 172 -1.95 -13.64 4.95
N ARG A 173 -2.81 -12.62 5.02
CA ARG A 173 -4.04 -12.60 5.82
C ARG A 173 -5.16 -12.00 4.98
N GLY A 174 -6.38 -12.50 5.11
CA GLY A 174 -7.54 -11.92 4.45
C GLY A 174 -8.83 -12.45 5.04
N SER A 175 -9.97 -12.00 4.51
CA SER A 175 -11.25 -12.64 4.81
C SER A 175 -11.28 -14.08 4.31
N VAL A 176 -12.09 -14.91 4.98
CA VAL A 176 -12.36 -16.28 4.52
C VAL A 176 -12.90 -16.21 3.08
N PRO A 177 -12.38 -17.02 2.13
CA PRO A 177 -12.71 -16.96 0.70
C PRO A 177 -14.07 -17.62 0.41
N LEU A 178 -15.12 -17.09 1.02
CA LEU A 178 -16.51 -17.52 0.82
C LEU A 178 -17.35 -16.28 0.52
N PHE A 179 -18.45 -16.46 -0.20
CA PHE A 179 -19.49 -15.44 -0.27
C PHE A 179 -20.26 -15.49 1.05
N TRP A 180 -20.06 -14.49 1.91
CA TRP A 180 -20.77 -14.44 3.18
C TRP A 180 -20.99 -13.02 3.65
N GLU A 181 -22.12 -12.86 4.34
CA GLU A 181 -22.55 -11.60 4.92
C GLU A 181 -22.86 -11.80 6.40
N GLN A 182 -22.63 -10.75 7.18
CA GLN A 182 -23.07 -10.69 8.57
C GLN A 182 -24.17 -9.62 8.65
N PRO A 183 -25.45 -10.00 8.83
CA PRO A 183 -26.50 -9.01 9.00
C PRO A 183 -26.29 -8.29 10.35
N GLY A 184 -25.83 -7.03 10.33
CA GLY A 184 -25.78 -6.15 11.51
C GLY A 184 -24.80 -6.53 12.64
N VAL A 185 -24.80 -5.69 13.69
CA VAL A 185 -23.87 -5.73 14.86
C VAL A 185 -24.55 -6.32 16.11
N GLN A 186 -25.55 -7.18 15.95
CA GLN A 186 -26.20 -7.82 17.10
C GLN A 186 -25.48 -9.12 17.48
N VAL A 187 -25.39 -9.39 18.79
CA VAL A 187 -24.82 -10.62 19.34
C VAL A 187 -25.76 -11.78 19.00
N GLY A 188 -25.24 -12.81 18.32
CA GLY A 188 -26.01 -14.02 17.99
C GLY A 188 -26.39 -14.21 16.51
N ASN A 189 -25.99 -13.30 15.61
CA ASN A 189 -26.31 -13.46 14.19
C ASN A 189 -25.46 -14.58 13.56
N LEU A 190 -26.16 -15.61 13.05
CA LEU A 190 -25.59 -16.69 12.27
C LEU A 190 -24.99 -16.13 10.97
N ILE A 191 -23.80 -16.60 10.62
CA ILE A 191 -23.18 -16.29 9.32
C ILE A 191 -24.02 -16.98 8.24
N THR A 192 -24.50 -16.22 7.25
CA THR A 192 -25.14 -16.80 6.07
C THR A 192 -24.08 -16.98 5.00
N VAL A 193 -23.85 -18.22 4.59
CA VAL A 193 -23.07 -18.52 3.39
C VAL A 193 -24.01 -18.34 2.20
N ALA A 194 -23.75 -17.35 1.36
CA ALA A 194 -24.49 -17.17 0.13
C ALA A 194 -24.14 -18.32 -0.83
N LYS A 195 -25.17 -18.94 -1.41
CA LYS A 195 -25.02 -19.97 -2.45
C LYS A 195 -24.64 -19.33 -3.77
#